data_AF-A0AAD1JYJ0-F1
#
_entry.id   AF-A0AAD1JYJ0-F1
#
_cell.length_a   1.000
_cell.length_b   1.000
_cell.length_c   1.000
_cell.angle_alpha   90.00
_cell.angle_beta   90.00
_cell.angle_gamma   90.00
#
_symmetry.space_group_name_H-M   'P 1'
#
loop_
_entity.id
_entity.type
_entity.pdbx_description
1 polymer ?
#
loop_
_entity_poly.entity_id
_entity_poly.type
_entity_poly.pdbx_seq_one_letter_code
_entity_poly.pdbx_strand_id
1 'polypeptide(L)' 'MAKNLFKLNRSGVASMMKSPEMQAILKEKASAVKQRCGPGYGQDMHVGKNRANAMVFAETYQAKRDNMKNNTILKAVR' A
#
# COMPACT_ATOMS: atom_id res chain seq x y z
N MET A 1 12.62 -30.59 -24.67
CA MET A 1 12.33 -29.16 -24.42
C MET A 1 10.82 -28.96 -24.47
N ALA A 2 10.21 -28.34 -23.46
CA ALA A 2 8.76 -28.13 -23.44
C ALA A 2 8.36 -27.24 -24.64
N LYS A 3 7.48 -27.75 -25.51
CA LYS A 3 7.06 -27.08 -26.76
C LYS A 3 6.24 -25.80 -26.54
N ASN A 4 5.78 -25.53 -25.32
CA ASN A 4 4.95 -24.38 -24.97
C ASN A 4 5.54 -23.62 -23.78
N LEU A 5 6.43 -22.65 -24.04
CA LEU A 5 6.95 -21.73 -23.04
C LEU A 5 6.01 -20.53 -22.91
N PHE A 6 5.22 -20.47 -21.83
CA PHE A 6 4.45 -19.27 -21.51
C PHE A 6 5.40 -18.13 -21.09
N LYS A 7 5.39 -17.03 -21.85
CA LYS A 7 6.15 -15.82 -21.52
C LYS A 7 5.20 -14.71 -21.07
N LEU A 8 5.35 -14.31 -19.81
CA LEU A 8 4.54 -13.23 -19.22
C LEU A 8 4.80 -11.88 -19.91
N ASN A 9 3.72 -11.18 -20.28
CA ASN A 9 3.80 -9.80 -20.74
C ASN A 9 4.09 -8.85 -19.56
N ARG A 10 5.37 -8.59 -19.31
CA ARG A 10 5.82 -7.75 -18.19
C ARG A 10 5.34 -6.30 -18.27
N SER A 11 5.27 -5.72 -19.47
CA SER A 11 4.80 -4.33 -19.64
C SER A 11 3.29 -4.23 -19.42
N GLY A 12 2.53 -5.22 -19.88
CA GLY A 12 1.10 -5.34 -19.60
C GLY A 12 0.82 -5.44 -18.10
N VAL A 13 1.53 -6.33 -17.40
CA VAL A 13 1.42 -6.46 -15.94
C VAL A 13 1.79 -5.16 -15.23
N ALA A 14 2.88 -4.50 -15.60
CA ALA A 14 3.26 -3.22 -15.00
C ALA A 14 2.20 -2.12 -15.23
N SER A 15 1.56 -2.11 -16.40
CA SER A 15 0.48 -1.16 -16.70
C SER A 15 -0.74 -1.42 -15.82
N MET A 16 -1.15 -2.69 -15.70
CA MET A 16 -2.22 -3.11 -14.79
C MET A 16 -1.90 -2.74 -13.32
N MET A 17 -0.68 -2.98 -12.86
CA MET A 17 -0.27 -2.67 -11.48
C MET A 17 -0.17 -1.17 -11.17
N LYS A 18 -0.22 -0.31 -12.19
CA LYS A 18 -0.25 1.15 -12.04
C LYS A 18 -1.64 1.74 -12.31
N SER A 19 -2.60 0.91 -12.70
CA SER A 19 -3.89 1.38 -13.19
C SER A 19 -4.67 2.16 -12.11
N PRO A 20 -5.60 3.03 -12.50
CA PRO A 20 -6.45 3.76 -11.56
C PRO A 20 -7.23 2.82 -10.63
N GLU A 21 -7.66 1.66 -11.13
CA GLU A 21 -8.37 0.64 -10.35
C GLU A 21 -7.46 0.05 -9.26
N MET A 22 -6.19 -0.25 -9.61
CA MET A 22 -5.22 -0.72 -8.62
C MET A 22 -4.94 0.35 -7.55
N GLN A 23 -4.85 1.62 -7.95
CA GLN A 23 -4.69 2.73 -7.02
C GLN A 23 -5.90 2.91 -6.10
N ALA A 24 -7.12 2.71 -6.62
CA ALA A 24 -8.35 2.77 -5.83
C ALA A 24 -8.38 1.66 -4.76
N ILE A 25 -8.03 0.42 -5.13
CA ILE A 25 -7.92 -0.71 -4.20
C ILE A 25 -6.89 -0.40 -3.11
N LEU A 26 -5.70 0.07 -3.50
CA LEU A 26 -4.65 0.43 -2.55
C LEU A 26 -5.08 1.56 -1.60
N LYS A 27 -5.78 2.58 -2.10
CA LYS A 27 -6.33 3.67 -1.30
C LYS A 27 -7.36 3.16 -0.30
N GLU A 28 -8.24 2.25 -0.69
CA GLU A 28 -9.22 1.63 0.20
C GLU A 28 -8.50 0.88 1.34
N LYS A 29 -7.52 0.03 1.00
CA LYS A 29 -6.74 -0.73 1.99
C LYS A 29 -5.97 0.19 2.94
N ALA A 30 -5.32 1.23 2.42
CA ALA A 30 -4.62 2.22 3.24
C ALA A 30 -5.58 2.97 4.18
N SER A 31 -6.76 3.35 3.68
CA SER A 31 -7.79 4.03 4.46
C SER A 31 -8.31 3.16 5.60
N ALA A 32 -8.53 1.86 5.34
CA ALA A 32 -8.93 0.90 6.36
C ALA A 32 -7.84 0.71 7.43
N VAL A 33 -6.56 0.63 7.06
CA VAL A 33 -5.45 0.56 8.02
C VAL A 33 -5.36 1.85 8.84
N LYS A 34 -5.39 3.02 8.19
CA LYS A 34 -5.34 4.33 8.86
C LYS A 34 -6.48 4.48 9.87
N GLN A 35 -7.70 4.08 9.51
CA GLN A 35 -8.85 4.14 10.40
C GLN A 35 -8.67 3.27 11.65
N ARG A 36 -8.05 2.08 11.52
CA ARG A 36 -7.72 1.22 12.66
C ARG A 36 -6.65 1.81 13.57
N CYS A 37 -5.69 2.56 13.02
CA CYS A 37 -4.66 3.24 13.81
C CYS A 37 -5.22 4.40 14.64
N GLY A 38 -6.29 5.05 14.17
CA GLY A 38 -6.93 6.16 14.86
C GLY A 38 -6.36 7.54 14.49
N PRO A 39 -6.62 8.58 15.31
CA PRO A 39 -6.28 9.95 14.97
C PRO A 39 -4.77 10.21 14.94
N GLY A 40 -4.33 11.10 14.06
CA GLY A 40 -2.92 11.50 13.91
C GLY A 40 -2.07 10.60 13.00
N TYR A 41 -2.69 9.60 12.38
CA TYR A 41 -2.09 8.79 11.31
C TYR A 41 -2.52 9.33 9.94
N GLY A 42 -1.54 9.44 9.05
CA GLY A 42 -1.71 9.85 7.66
C GLY A 42 -1.60 8.67 6.70
N GLN A 43 -1.97 8.91 5.45
CA GLN A 43 -1.71 7.99 4.35
C GLN A 43 -1.30 8.76 3.10
N ASP A 44 -0.52 8.12 2.24
CA ASP A 44 -0.10 8.67 0.95
C ASP A 44 -0.07 7.60 -0.14
N MET A 45 -0.10 8.04 -1.40
CA MET A 45 -0.11 7.21 -2.60
C MET A 45 1.04 7.59 -3.51
N HIS A 46 1.77 6.59 -4.01
CA HIS A 46 2.86 6.81 -4.95
C HIS A 46 2.84 5.80 -6.10
N VAL A 47 2.87 6.29 -7.34
CA VAL A 47 2.99 5.46 -8.54
C VAL A 47 4.46 5.38 -8.95
N GLY A 48 5.10 4.27 -8.65
CA GLY A 48 6.48 4.01 -9.04
C GLY A 48 6.60 3.46 -10.47
N LYS A 49 7.83 3.06 -10.83
CA LYS A 49 8.18 2.57 -12.18
C LYS A 49 7.26 1.44 -12.67
N ASN A 50 6.97 0.47 -11.80
CA ASN A 50 6.30 -0.79 -12.16
C ASN A 50 4.96 -1.02 -11.45
N ARG A 51 4.61 -0.22 -10.43
CA ARG A 51 3.43 -0.44 -9.58
C ARG A 51 3.05 0.82 -8.81
N ALA A 52 1.78 0.91 -8.43
CA ALA A 52 1.33 1.82 -7.39
C ALA A 52 1.62 1.23 -5.99
N ASN A 53 1.89 2.12 -5.03
CA ASN A 53 2.11 1.82 -3.63
C ASN A 53 1.23 2.76 -2.79
N ALA A 54 0.77 2.26 -1.65
CA ALA A 54 0.17 3.08 -0.60
C ALA A 54 1.00 2.97 0.67
N MET A 55 1.11 4.08 1.40
CA MET A 55 1.80 4.15 2.68
C MET A 55 0.83 4.65 3.76
N VAL A 56 0.92 4.10 4.96
CA VAL A 56 0.31 4.64 6.17
C VAL A 56 1.43 4.98 7.14
N PHE A 57 1.39 6.18 7.71
CA PHE A 57 2.45 6.70 8.57
C PHE A 57 1.91 7.46 9.77
N ALA A 58 2.72 7.56 10.82
CA ALA A 58 2.41 8.37 11.98
C ALA A 58 2.79 9.83 11.70
N GLU A 59 1.79 10.70 11.60
CA GLU A 59 1.97 12.10 11.20
C GLU A 59 2.26 12.98 12.42
N THR A 60 1.42 12.88 13.45
CA THR A 60 1.54 13.68 14.67
C THR A 60 2.56 13.10 15.65
N TYR A 61 3.07 13.95 16.55
CA TYR A 61 3.96 13.50 17.64
C TYR A 61 3.28 12.43 18.52
N GLN A 62 1.99 12.59 18.82
CA GLN A 62 1.21 11.64 19.59
C GLN A 62 1.12 10.28 18.88
N ALA A 63 0.83 10.26 17.58
CA ALA A 63 0.77 9.04 16.79
C ALA A 63 2.15 8.36 16.67
N LYS A 64 3.24 9.14 16.57
CA LYS A 64 4.60 8.59 16.53
C LYS A 64 4.94 7.88 17.85
N ARG A 65 4.62 8.52 18.99
CA ARG A 65 4.79 7.93 20.32
C ARG A 65 3.92 6.69 20.51
N ASP A 66 2.65 6.73 20.08
CA ASP A 66 1.75 5.59 20.13
C ASP A 66 2.29 4.42 19.31
N ASN A 67 2.63 4.66 18.04
CA ASN A 67 3.16 3.63 17.15
C ASN A 67 4.43 2.98 17.70
N MET A 68 5.34 3.78 18.26
CA MET A 68 6.59 3.30 18.86
C MET A 68 6.36 2.40 20.08
N LYS A 69 5.34 2.71 20.90
CA LYS A 69 5.04 1.92 22.10
C LYS A 69 4.22 0.67 21.79
N ASN A 70 3.31 0.76 20.84
CA ASN A 70 2.25 -0.22 20.65
C ASN A 70 2.38 -1.04 19.36
N ASN A 71 3.28 -0.67 18.46
CA ASN A 71 3.39 -1.22 17.10
C ASN A 71 2.07 -1.09 16.32
N THR A 72 1.40 0.05 16.48
CA THR A 72 0.02 0.28 16.03
C THR A 72 -0.17 0.02 14.55
N ILE A 73 0.69 0.58 13.68
CA ILE A 73 0.60 0.37 12.22
C ILE A 73 0.80 -1.12 11.89
N LEU A 74 1.82 -1.76 12.47
CA LEU A 74 2.12 -3.17 12.22
C LEU A 74 0.94 -4.08 12.59
N LYS A 75 0.31 -3.83 13.74
CA LYS A 75 -0.86 -4.60 14.20
C LYS A 75 -2.15 -4.27 13.44
N ALA A 76 -2.21 -3.08 12.84
CA ALA A 76 -3.32 -2.64 12.02
C ALA A 76 -3.27 -3.24 10.60
N VAL A 77 -2.14 -3.73 10.11
CA VAL A 77 -2.05 -4.49 8.86
C VAL A 77 -2.57 -5.91 9.10
N ARG A 78 -3.74 -6.23 8.53
CA ARG A 78 -4.40 -7.54 8.58
C ARG A 78 -5.13 -7.79 7.27
#